data_AF-S6C7L7-F1
#
_entry.id   AF-S6C7L7-F1
#
_cell.length_a   1.000
_cell.length_b   1.000
_cell.length_c   1.000
_cell.angle_alpha   90.00
_cell.angle_beta   90.00
_cell.angle_gamma   90.00
#
_symmetry.space_group_name_H-M   'P 1'
#
loop_
_entity.id
_entity.type
_entity.pdbx_description
1 polymer ?
#
loop_
_entity_poly.entity_id
_entity_poly.type
_entity_poly.pdbx_seq_one_letter_code
_entity_poly.pdbx_strand_id
1 'polypeptide(L)'
;MAVYQCEDELDRLLLQLRTSLHRFESLNEQQQNDRFSEALLLFERAKVAEINYQHEIEGLKVQTKQTHLSRLREKQEKLNELKENLEQLRTIVEKNEMSNFEKIKTSGNLTNTEKLIAWGDDIQDKTQVRFNYIPRVHIFAGCYKPNPKPHYNV
;
A
#
# COMPACT_ATOMS: atom_id res chain seq x y z
N MET A 1 -20.86 -1.45 27.71
CA MET A 1 -21.21 -0.37 26.77
C MET A 1 -20.12 -0.21 25.72
N ALA A 2 -18.84 -0.04 26.10
CA ALA A 2 -17.72 0.09 25.16
C ALA A 2 -17.57 -1.10 24.18
N VAL A 3 -17.63 -2.35 24.66
CA VAL A 3 -17.49 -3.53 23.79
C VAL A 3 -18.51 -3.61 22.63
N TYR A 4 -19.75 -3.19 22.87
CA TYR A 4 -20.78 -3.14 21.82
C TYR A 4 -20.55 -1.98 20.85
N GLN A 5 -19.99 -0.87 21.31
CA GLN A 5 -19.62 0.24 20.44
C GLN A 5 -18.48 -0.15 19.49
N CYS A 6 -17.47 -0.87 19.99
CA CYS A 6 -16.40 -1.42 19.14
C CYS A 6 -16.94 -2.48 18.16
N GLU A 7 -17.87 -3.32 18.61
CA GLU A 7 -18.56 -4.28 17.74
C GLU A 7 -19.32 -3.58 16.60
N ASP A 8 -20.14 -2.57 16.93
CA ASP A 8 -20.93 -1.79 15.98
C ASP A 8 -20.04 -0.99 15.00
N GLU A 9 -18.94 -0.44 15.47
CA GLU A 9 -17.95 0.26 14.63
C GLU A 9 -17.35 -0.69 13.59
N LEU A 10 -16.94 -1.89 14.02
CA LEU A 10 -16.41 -2.91 13.13
C LEU A 10 -17.47 -3.36 12.10
N ASP A 11 -18.71 -3.61 12.53
CA ASP A 11 -19.80 -3.98 11.61
C ASP A 11 -20.08 -2.87 10.58
N ARG A 12 -20.04 -1.60 11.01
CA ARG A 12 -20.20 -0.45 10.10
C ARG A 12 -19.09 -0.37 9.06
N LEU A 13 -17.84 -0.55 9.48
CA LEU A 13 -16.68 -0.52 8.58
C LEU A 13 -16.72 -1.67 7.58
N LEU A 14 -17.09 -2.89 8.01
CA LEU A 14 -17.26 -4.04 7.12
C LEU A 14 -18.36 -3.79 6.09
N LEU A 15 -19.48 -3.20 6.49
CA LEU A 15 -20.56 -2.85 5.58
C LEU A 15 -20.13 -1.77 4.57
N GLN A 16 -19.42 -0.73 5.03
CA GLN A 16 -18.89 0.33 4.17
C GLN A 16 -17.90 -0.23 3.15
N LEU A 17 -16.98 -1.08 3.59
CA LEU A 17 -16.00 -1.73 2.72
C LEU A 17 -16.70 -2.60 1.66
N ARG A 18 -17.63 -3.47 2.07
CA ARG A 18 -18.42 -4.29 1.14
C ARG A 18 -19.18 -3.44 0.12
N THR A 19 -19.79 -2.35 0.58
CA THR A 19 -20.52 -1.42 -0.30
C THR A 19 -19.59 -0.67 -1.23
N SER A 20 -18.36 -0.38 -0.79
CA SER A 20 -17.33 0.28 -1.59
C SER A 20 -16.91 -0.56 -2.80
N LEU A 21 -16.73 -1.86 -2.57
CA LEU A 21 -16.35 -2.84 -3.59
C LEU A 21 -17.53 -3.26 -4.48
N HIS A 22 -18.77 -2.93 -4.11
CA HIS A 22 -19.93 -3.30 -4.90
C HIS A 22 -19.95 -2.56 -6.25
N ARG A 23 -20.12 -3.32 -7.34
CA ARG A 23 -20.15 -2.80 -8.73
C ARG A 23 -18.86 -2.06 -9.14
N PHE A 24 -17.74 -2.36 -8.51
CA PHE A 24 -16.45 -1.74 -8.79
C PHE A 24 -16.08 -1.79 -10.29
N GLU A 25 -16.26 -2.93 -10.95
CA GLU A 25 -15.93 -3.11 -12.37
C GLU A 25 -16.80 -2.29 -13.33
N SER A 26 -17.96 -1.81 -12.89
CA SER A 26 -18.83 -0.95 -13.71
C SER A 26 -18.42 0.52 -13.72
N LEU A 27 -17.47 0.91 -12.87
CA LEU A 27 -16.92 2.26 -12.78
C LEU A 27 -15.88 2.49 -13.88
N ASN A 28 -15.61 3.76 -14.20
CA ASN A 28 -14.50 4.11 -15.10
C ASN A 28 -13.12 4.02 -14.41
N GLU A 29 -12.03 4.04 -15.19
CA GLU A 29 -10.65 3.85 -14.68
C GLU A 29 -10.32 4.79 -13.49
N GLN A 30 -10.65 6.08 -13.59
CA GLN A 30 -10.38 7.05 -12.53
C GLN A 30 -11.19 6.74 -11.26
N GLN A 31 -12.49 6.46 -11.41
CA GLN A 31 -13.37 6.11 -10.31
C GLN A 31 -12.95 4.79 -9.64
N GLN A 32 -12.46 3.82 -10.41
CA GLN A 32 -11.91 2.58 -9.88
C GLN A 32 -10.70 2.86 -8.98
N ASN A 33 -9.76 3.70 -9.43
CA ASN A 33 -8.58 4.06 -8.64
C ASN A 33 -8.94 4.80 -7.33
N ASP A 34 -9.86 5.77 -7.41
CA ASP A 34 -10.32 6.54 -6.25
C ASP A 34 -11.04 5.64 -5.24
N ARG A 35 -11.94 4.78 -5.74
CA ARG A 35 -12.72 3.84 -4.92
C ARG A 35 -11.84 2.77 -4.29
N PHE A 36 -10.83 2.31 -4.99
CA PHE A 36 -9.86 1.35 -4.48
C PHE A 36 -9.03 1.94 -3.35
N SER A 37 -8.56 3.17 -3.52
CA SER A 37 -7.86 3.92 -2.47
C SER A 37 -8.72 4.12 -1.22
N GLU A 38 -9.99 4.49 -1.39
CA GLU A 38 -10.96 4.57 -0.30
C GLU A 38 -11.15 3.21 0.40
N ALA A 39 -11.30 2.14 -0.38
CA ALA A 39 -11.50 0.79 0.15
C ALA A 39 -10.27 0.28 0.93
N LEU A 40 -9.05 0.60 0.49
CA LEU A 40 -7.82 0.31 1.24
C LEU A 40 -7.80 1.02 2.60
N LEU A 41 -8.18 2.30 2.64
CA LEU A 41 -8.27 3.06 3.90
C LEU A 41 -9.33 2.47 4.83
N LEU A 42 -10.50 2.08 4.30
CA LEU A 42 -11.55 1.42 5.08
C LEU A 42 -11.09 0.07 5.63
N PHE A 43 -10.33 -0.70 4.86
CA PHE A 43 -9.77 -1.97 5.29
C PHE A 43 -8.77 -1.81 6.45
N GLU A 44 -7.84 -0.85 6.36
CA GLU A 44 -6.90 -0.58 7.46
C GLU A 44 -7.64 -0.09 8.72
N ARG A 45 -8.68 0.74 8.56
CA ARG A 45 -9.54 1.14 9.70
C ARG A 45 -10.27 -0.04 10.32
N ALA A 46 -10.77 -0.98 9.52
CA ALA A 46 -11.44 -2.18 10.01
C ALA A 46 -10.50 -3.06 10.85
N LYS A 47 -9.22 -3.20 10.46
CA LYS A 47 -8.22 -3.91 11.27
C LYS A 47 -7.99 -3.26 12.63
N VAL A 48 -7.92 -1.92 12.68
CA VAL A 48 -7.77 -1.21 13.95
C VAL A 48 -9.00 -1.40 14.84
N ALA A 49 -10.21 -1.33 14.27
CA ALA A 49 -11.45 -1.59 14.99
C ALA A 49 -11.53 -3.04 15.50
N GLU A 50 -11.04 -4.01 14.74
CA GLU A 50 -10.90 -5.41 15.15
C GLU A 50 -10.00 -5.56 16.38
N ILE A 51 -8.82 -4.93 16.37
CA ILE A 51 -7.88 -4.94 17.50
C ILE A 51 -8.53 -4.32 18.74
N ASN A 52 -9.21 -3.18 18.57
CA ASN A 52 -9.91 -2.51 19.66
C ASN A 52 -11.03 -3.39 20.24
N TYR A 53 -11.82 -4.04 19.38
CA TYR A 53 -12.86 -4.94 19.83
C TYR A 53 -12.29 -6.15 20.58
N GLN A 54 -11.21 -6.76 20.06
CA GLN A 54 -10.48 -7.83 20.74
C GLN A 54 -9.96 -7.39 22.12
N HIS A 55 -9.42 -6.18 22.24
CA HIS A 55 -8.96 -5.64 23.51
C HIS A 55 -10.10 -5.47 24.52
N GLU A 56 -11.25 -4.93 24.09
CA GLU A 56 -12.43 -4.80 24.96
C GLU A 56 -13.00 -6.16 25.41
N ILE A 57 -12.92 -7.18 24.54
CA ILE A 57 -13.33 -8.55 24.86
C ILE A 57 -12.46 -9.15 25.98
N GLU A 58 -11.18 -8.80 26.06
CA GLU A 58 -10.26 -9.35 27.06
C GLU A 58 -10.68 -9.04 28.50
N GLY A 59 -11.26 -7.86 28.72
CA GLY A 59 -11.78 -7.38 30.01
C GLY A 59 -13.13 -7.97 30.43
N LEU A 60 -13.77 -8.80 29.59
CA LEU A 60 -15.08 -9.39 29.89
C LEU A 60 -15.01 -10.64 30.78
N LYS A 61 -16.14 -10.92 31.46
CA LYS A 61 -16.34 -12.18 32.19
C LYS A 61 -16.39 -13.38 31.22
N VAL A 62 -15.95 -14.55 31.68
CA VAL A 62 -15.75 -15.76 30.86
C VAL A 62 -16.94 -16.10 29.95
N GLN A 63 -18.17 -16.13 30.49
CA GLN A 63 -19.36 -16.46 29.70
C GLN A 63 -19.62 -15.44 28.57
N THR A 64 -19.62 -14.14 28.88
CA THR A 64 -19.82 -13.09 27.87
C THR A 64 -18.67 -13.01 26.87
N LYS A 65 -17.44 -13.27 27.33
CA LYS A 65 -16.23 -13.27 26.51
C LYS A 65 -16.30 -14.30 25.39
N GLN A 66 -16.76 -15.52 25.69
CA GLN A 66 -16.90 -16.57 24.67
C GLN A 66 -17.88 -16.18 23.56
N THR A 67 -19.01 -15.56 23.91
CA THR A 67 -19.97 -15.08 22.91
C THR A 67 -19.36 -14.03 21.98
N HIS A 68 -18.68 -13.02 22.54
CA HIS A 68 -18.06 -11.98 21.71
C HIS A 68 -16.87 -12.51 20.89
N LEU A 69 -16.10 -13.48 21.40
CA LEU A 69 -15.04 -14.13 20.61
C LEU A 69 -15.61 -14.90 19.40
N SER A 70 -16.77 -15.55 19.54
CA SER A 70 -17.44 -16.20 18.40
C SER A 70 -17.83 -15.18 17.33
N ARG A 71 -18.45 -14.07 17.74
CA ARG A 71 -18.85 -13.00 16.82
C ARG A 71 -17.65 -12.32 16.16
N LEU A 72 -16.56 -12.14 16.89
CA LEU A 72 -15.32 -11.59 16.34
C LEU A 72 -14.78 -12.51 15.24
N ARG A 73 -14.78 -13.83 15.43
CA ARG A 73 -14.35 -14.77 14.39
C ARG A 73 -15.17 -14.66 13.11
N GLU A 74 -16.50 -14.60 13.23
CA GLU A 74 -17.38 -14.39 12.07
C GLU A 74 -17.09 -13.08 11.33
N LYS A 75 -16.70 -12.03 12.07
CA LYS A 75 -16.30 -10.74 11.51
C LYS A 75 -14.92 -10.80 10.83
N GLN A 76 -13.98 -11.53 11.41
CA GLN A 76 -12.65 -11.79 10.85
C GLN A 76 -12.73 -12.57 9.53
N GLU A 77 -13.61 -13.57 9.46
CA GLU A 77 -13.89 -14.31 8.22
C GLU A 77 -14.38 -13.37 7.11
N LYS A 78 -15.36 -12.51 7.41
CA LYS A 78 -15.83 -11.49 6.46
C LYS A 78 -14.74 -10.50 6.05
N LEU A 79 -13.90 -10.08 6.98
CA LEU A 79 -12.79 -9.17 6.68
C LEU A 79 -11.77 -9.82 5.73
N ASN A 80 -11.49 -11.11 5.92
CA ASN A 80 -10.62 -11.88 5.02
C ASN A 80 -11.23 -12.05 3.63
N GLU A 81 -12.53 -12.36 3.52
CA GLU A 81 -13.22 -12.39 2.21
C GLU A 81 -13.12 -11.04 1.48
N LEU A 82 -13.29 -9.92 2.20
CA LEU A 82 -13.16 -8.58 1.63
C LEU A 82 -11.72 -8.25 1.25
N LYS A 83 -10.74 -8.76 1.99
CA LYS A 83 -9.31 -8.64 1.65
C LYS A 83 -8.98 -9.37 0.34
N GLU A 84 -9.46 -10.59 0.17
CA GLU A 84 -9.25 -11.35 -1.06
C GLU A 84 -9.89 -10.64 -2.27
N ASN A 85 -11.09 -10.08 -2.10
CA ASN A 85 -11.72 -9.25 -3.13
C ASN A 85 -10.89 -8.00 -3.47
N LEU A 86 -10.31 -7.33 -2.46
CA LEU A 86 -9.40 -6.21 -2.69
C LEU A 86 -8.14 -6.63 -3.46
N GLU A 87 -7.54 -7.78 -3.11
CA GLU A 87 -6.37 -8.30 -3.82
C GLU A 87 -6.68 -8.62 -5.29
N GLN A 88 -7.88 -9.15 -5.59
CA GLN A 88 -8.32 -9.37 -6.97
C GLN A 88 -8.45 -8.06 -7.74
N LEU A 89 -9.12 -7.05 -7.14
CA LEU A 89 -9.34 -5.74 -7.77
C LEU A 89 -8.05 -4.92 -7.94
N ARG A 90 -7.04 -5.17 -7.11
CA ARG A 90 -5.71 -4.57 -7.24
C ARG A 90 -5.13 -4.76 -8.64
N THR A 91 -5.30 -5.96 -9.20
CA THR A 91 -4.78 -6.27 -10.54
C THR A 91 -5.45 -5.44 -11.65
N ILE A 92 -6.69 -5.00 -11.44
CA ILE A 92 -7.42 -4.12 -12.37
C ILE A 92 -6.87 -2.70 -12.27
N VAL A 93 -6.69 -2.20 -11.04
CA VAL A 93 -6.13 -0.86 -10.78
C VAL A 93 -4.71 -0.73 -11.30
N GLU A 94 -3.85 -1.73 -11.05
CA GLU A 94 -2.47 -1.76 -11.57
C GLU A 94 -2.45 -1.71 -13.11
N LYS A 95 -3.39 -2.37 -13.79
CA LYS A 95 -3.54 -2.28 -15.25
C LYS A 95 -3.99 -0.90 -15.71
N ASN A 96 -4.92 -0.27 -14.99
CA ASN A 96 -5.40 1.08 -15.31
C ASN A 96 -4.28 2.11 -15.16
N GLU A 97 -3.49 2.03 -14.08
CA GLU A 97 -2.34 2.91 -13.84
C GLU A 97 -1.29 2.78 -14.94
N MET A 98 -0.95 1.54 -15.32
CA MET A 98 -0.03 1.28 -16.43
C MET A 98 -0.57 1.81 -17.76
N SER A 99 -1.86 1.62 -18.04
CA SER A 99 -2.50 2.17 -19.25
C SER A 99 -2.45 3.69 -19.27
N ASN A 100 -2.75 4.35 -18.15
CA ASN A 100 -2.72 5.80 -18.03
C ASN A 100 -1.29 6.34 -18.21
N PHE A 101 -0.29 5.66 -17.65
CA PHE A 101 1.11 6.02 -17.81
C PHE A 101 1.58 5.93 -19.28
N GLU A 102 1.19 4.90 -20.01
CA GLU A 102 1.51 4.76 -21.43
C GLU A 102 0.77 5.81 -22.30
N LYS A 103 -0.48 6.17 -21.96
CA LYS A 103 -1.20 7.30 -22.58
C LYS A 103 -0.47 8.63 -22.36
N ILE A 104 0.04 8.87 -21.14
CA ILE A 104 0.82 10.06 -20.80
C ILE A 104 2.12 10.09 -21.63
N LYS A 105 2.92 9.02 -21.64
CA LYS A 105 4.16 8.95 -22.44
C LYS A 105 3.97 9.26 -23.93
N THR A 106 2.86 8.80 -24.51
CA THR A 106 2.57 8.96 -25.94
C THR A 106 1.96 10.33 -26.31
N SER A 107 1.42 11.06 -25.34
CA SER A 107 0.67 12.31 -25.59
C SER A 107 1.50 13.53 -26.01
N GLY A 108 2.84 13.48 -25.97
CA GLY A 108 3.76 14.48 -26.54
C GLY A 108 3.76 15.89 -25.91
N ASN A 109 2.65 16.31 -25.31
CA ASN A 109 2.42 17.61 -24.67
C ASN A 109 2.40 17.47 -23.15
N LEU A 110 3.42 16.82 -22.59
CA LEU A 110 3.56 16.68 -21.15
C LEU A 110 4.05 17.99 -20.52
N THR A 111 3.35 18.43 -19.46
CA THR A 111 3.84 19.49 -18.58
C THR A 111 5.13 19.06 -17.89
N ASN A 112 5.93 20.00 -17.38
CA ASN A 112 7.21 19.68 -16.73
C ASN A 112 7.06 18.67 -15.58
N THR A 113 5.95 18.73 -14.84
CA THR A 113 5.65 17.79 -13.75
C THR A 113 5.37 16.39 -14.28
N GLU A 114 4.59 16.27 -15.36
CA GLU A 114 4.27 14.96 -15.96
C GLU A 114 5.50 14.34 -16.65
N LYS A 115 6.41 15.16 -17.19
CA LYS A 115 7.72 14.71 -17.69
C LYS A 115 8.61 14.15 -16.57
N LEU A 116 8.62 14.80 -15.41
CA LEU A 116 9.40 14.33 -14.25
C LEU A 116 8.89 12.99 -13.72
N ILE A 117 7.58 12.76 -13.74
CA ILE A 117 6.97 11.48 -13.36
C ILE A 117 7.28 10.40 -14.40
N ALA A 118 7.11 10.69 -15.70
CA ALA A 118 7.38 9.75 -16.78
C ALA A 118 8.87 9.37 -16.93
N TRP A 119 9.79 10.29 -16.61
CA TRP A 119 11.24 10.07 -16.72
C TRP A 119 11.91 9.68 -15.41
N GLY A 120 11.25 9.88 -14.26
CA GLY A 120 11.73 9.42 -12.95
C GLY A 120 11.93 7.91 -12.90
N ASP A 121 10.95 7.16 -13.42
CA ASP A 121 11.04 5.69 -13.54
C ASP A 121 12.14 5.24 -14.52
N ASP A 122 12.28 5.92 -15.66
CA ASP A 122 13.29 5.59 -16.68
C ASP A 122 14.73 5.87 -16.21
N ILE A 123 14.88 6.79 -15.24
CA ILE A 123 16.15 7.05 -14.53
C ILE A 123 16.38 6.00 -13.45
N GLN A 124 15.37 5.61 -12.66
CA GLN A 124 15.52 4.55 -11.66
C GLN A 124 15.96 3.22 -12.28
N ASP A 125 15.40 2.83 -13.42
CA ASP A 125 15.74 1.58 -14.09
C ASP A 125 17.20 1.56 -14.59
N LYS A 126 17.68 2.68 -15.15
CA LYS A 126 19.09 2.86 -15.55
C LYS A 126 20.05 2.89 -14.36
N THR A 127 19.59 3.35 -13.20
CA THR A 127 20.41 3.40 -11.99
C THR A 127 20.55 2.00 -11.38
N GLN A 128 19.47 1.20 -11.39
CA GLN A 128 19.48 -0.21 -10.96
C GLN A 128 20.47 -1.05 -11.79
N VAL A 129 20.51 -0.85 -13.11
CA VAL A 129 21.48 -1.52 -14.00
C VAL A 129 22.92 -1.11 -13.67
N ARG A 130 23.18 0.15 -13.32
CA ARG A 130 24.53 0.62 -12.94
C ARG A 130 25.01 0.08 -11.58
N PHE A 131 24.13 -0.11 -10.60
CA PHE A 131 24.49 -0.74 -9.33
C PHE A 131 24.86 -2.23 -9.49
N ASN A 132 24.18 -2.96 -10.38
CA ASN A 132 24.51 -4.35 -10.68
C ASN A 132 25.83 -4.52 -11.46
N TYR A 133 26.38 -3.44 -12.00
CA TYR A 133 27.68 -3.39 -12.68
C TYR A 133 28.83 -2.89 -11.79
N ILE A 134 28.63 -2.75 -10.48
CA ILE A 134 29.75 -2.51 -9.56
C ILE A 134 30.56 -3.81 -9.49
N PRO A 135 31.82 -3.85 -9.97
CA PRO A 135 32.65 -5.04 -9.78
C PRO A 135 32.81 -5.24 -8.27
N ARG A 136 32.73 -6.48 -7.78
CA ARG A 136 33.05 -6.81 -6.39
C ARG A 136 34.45 -6.31 -6.04
N VAL A 137 34.57 -5.10 -5.51
CA VAL A 137 35.84 -4.59 -5.00
C VAL A 137 35.99 -5.16 -3.60
N HIS A 138 36.88 -6.14 -3.48
CA HIS A 138 37.33 -6.69 -2.20
C HIS A 138 37.74 -5.56 -1.26
N ILE A 139 37.12 -5.54 -0.07
CA ILE A 139 37.49 -4.65 1.04
C ILE A 139 38.91 -5.04 1.47
N PHE A 140 39.89 -4.21 1.14
CA PHE A 140 41.19 -4.20 1.82
C PHE A 140 41.23 -2.98 2.75
N ALA A 141 41.27 -3.28 4.04
CA ALA A 141 41.60 -2.32 5.08
C ALA A 141 43.06 -1.88 4.93
N GLY A 142 43.33 -0.58 5.07
CA GLY A 142 44.68 -0.10 5.37
C GLY A 142 45.11 1.21 4.71
N CYS A 143 45.35 2.21 5.57
CA CYS A 143 46.36 3.26 5.43
C CYS A 143 46.02 4.48 4.53
N TYR A 144 45.48 5.51 5.17
CA TYR A 144 45.67 6.91 4.76
C TYR A 144 47.16 7.30 4.78
N LYS A 145 47.65 7.92 3.71
CA LYS A 145 48.81 8.82 3.74
C LYS A 145 48.52 10.10 2.93
N PRO A 146 48.95 11.29 3.41
CA PRO A 146 48.59 12.56 2.81
C PRO A 146 49.51 12.95 1.64
N ASN A 147 48.92 13.74 0.74
CA ASN A 147 49.44 14.37 -0.49
C ASN A 147 50.84 14.99 -0.40
N PRO A 148 51.66 14.91 -1.48
CA PRO A 148 52.64 15.94 -1.82
C PRO A 148 52.13 16.88 -2.93
N LYS A 149 52.47 18.16 -2.79
CA LYS A 149 52.05 19.33 -3.59
C LYS A 149 52.46 19.26 -5.08
N PRO A 150 51.80 20.01 -5.98
CA PRO A 150 52.16 20.06 -7.40
C PRO A 150 53.38 20.95 -7.64
N HIS A 151 54.34 20.45 -8.41
CA HIS A 151 55.37 21.27 -9.06
C HIS A 151 54.83 21.74 -10.42
N TYR A 152 54.72 23.05 -10.61
CA TYR A 152 54.54 23.65 -11.93
C TYR A 152 55.93 23.96 -12.49
N ASN A 153 56.29 23.36 -13.62
CA ASN A 153 57.44 23.79 -14.42
C ASN A 153 56.95 24.79 -15.48
N VAL A 154 57.70 25.88 -15.63
CA VAL A 154 57.69 26.81 -16.78
C VAL A 154 58.70 26.29 -17.80
#